data_AF-A0A925VVT1-F1
#
_entry.id   AF-A0A925VVT1-F1
#
_cell.length_a   1.000
_cell.length_b   1.000
_cell.length_c   1.000
_cell.angle_alpha   90.00
_cell.angle_beta   90.00
_cell.angle_gamma   90.00
#
_symmetry.space_group_name_H-M   'P 1'
#
loop_
_entity.id
_entity.type
_entity.pdbx_description
1 polymer ?
#
loop_
_entity_poly.entity_id
_entity_poly.type
_entity_poly.pdbx_seq_one_letter_code
_entity_poly.pdbx_strand_id
1 'polypeptide(L)'
;MAGTTRTARSQSQAAEPRGPVTVRVQAYGVCTVDVAGSRLGRGADIVVSVLLFLVSAPGMQMPRDAIMGMLWPNSTEKRRQGNLRQVLYKLRLMGVDVQLQGDVVVLDGRQIEPTFSVRRDATSFAAQIVQGHEPFGPYLLGFDTGASDALDAWVEQERERAHGDARRVLAQALRARHAVADWMAAEPLARWLLQFDPLNEAATLVMAECLLLSGAKYEAIRLLDRYMNELGPGAEDLRIPATTLRRRIATPLPRRLSFAPTERHFIGRESVMAELTLRMRGARFHDGTATLLHGSAGMGKTRVLNELTKVAQIEGVRDVRASCREGDVTRPLSVFLDIVPDLLQMPGALGCAPESLQALRRFTNEDAGQAEQMPPTGGLNMPLATGLRRAVVDLVMAVSEEKPTLL
;
A
#
# COMPACT_ATOMS: atom_id res chain seq x y z
N MET A 1 -40.54 8.22 65.44
CA MET A 1 -41.66 7.33 65.10
C MET A 1 -42.58 8.08 64.13
N ALA A 2 -42.85 7.46 62.98
CA ALA A 2 -43.96 7.68 62.03
C ALA A 2 -44.45 9.12 61.72
N GLY A 3 -44.47 9.48 60.43
CA GLY A 3 -45.19 10.68 59.98
C GLY A 3 -45.01 11.04 58.50
N THR A 4 -45.69 10.31 57.64
CA THR A 4 -45.92 10.48 56.19
C THR A 4 -46.18 11.92 55.73
N THR A 5 -45.54 12.39 54.63
CA THR A 5 -46.24 13.17 53.59
C THR A 5 -45.61 13.07 52.19
N ARG A 6 -46.32 12.30 51.35
CA ARG A 6 -46.56 12.39 49.89
C ARG A 6 -46.11 13.70 49.20
N THR A 7 -45.53 13.61 47.99
CA THR A 7 -46.10 14.02 46.67
C THR A 7 -45.00 14.41 45.67
N ALA A 8 -44.82 13.65 44.58
CA ALA A 8 -44.36 14.16 43.27
C ALA A 8 -44.57 13.04 42.22
N ARG A 9 -45.77 12.99 41.62
CA ARG A 9 -46.01 13.35 40.21
C ARG A 9 -45.15 12.54 39.23
N SER A 10 -45.83 11.54 38.68
CA SER A 10 -45.57 10.96 37.37
C SER A 10 -45.31 12.04 36.33
N GLN A 11 -44.13 12.04 35.73
CA GLN A 11 -43.94 12.56 34.39
C GLN A 11 -43.75 11.36 33.46
N SER A 12 -44.82 11.11 32.71
CA SER A 12 -44.82 10.39 31.46
C SER A 12 -43.70 10.97 30.58
N GLN A 13 -42.59 10.24 30.46
CA GLN A 13 -41.63 10.49 29.39
C GLN A 13 -42.30 10.04 28.09
N ALA A 14 -42.72 11.04 27.31
CA ALA A 14 -43.09 10.87 25.92
C ALA A 14 -41.92 10.19 25.20
N ALA A 15 -42.24 9.08 24.53
CA ALA A 15 -41.30 8.38 23.67
C ALA A 15 -40.80 9.33 22.59
N GLU A 16 -39.49 9.62 22.60
CA GLU A 16 -38.81 10.26 21.49
C GLU A 16 -39.05 9.43 20.21
N PRO A 17 -39.22 10.08 19.04
CA PRO A 17 -39.38 9.37 17.78
C PRO A 17 -38.10 8.59 17.51
N ARG A 18 -38.18 7.25 17.60
CA ARG A 18 -37.10 6.35 17.20
C ARG A 18 -36.75 6.68 15.76
N GLY A 19 -35.51 7.12 15.51
CA GLY A 19 -34.98 7.28 14.16
C GLY A 19 -35.12 5.98 13.35
N PRO A 20 -34.94 6.03 12.01
CA PRO A 20 -35.04 4.83 11.19
C PRO A 20 -34.09 3.76 11.72
N VAL A 21 -34.62 2.54 11.90
CA VAL A 21 -33.82 1.39 12.34
C VAL A 21 -32.71 1.15 11.33
N THR A 22 -31.46 1.18 11.79
CA THR A 22 -30.30 0.86 10.97
C THR A 22 -29.84 -0.56 11.23
N VAL A 23 -29.40 -1.23 10.17
CA VAL A 23 -28.79 -2.56 10.18
C VAL A 23 -27.36 -2.40 9.69
N ARG A 24 -26.40 -2.75 10.55
CA ARG A 24 -24.98 -2.72 10.24
C ARG A 24 -24.47 -4.15 10.15
N VAL A 25 -23.94 -4.52 8.99
CA VAL A 25 -23.34 -5.84 8.75
C VAL A 25 -21.85 -5.70 8.59
N GLN A 26 -21.08 -6.37 9.45
CA GLN A 26 -19.62 -6.45 9.37
C GLN A 26 -19.24 -7.92 9.32
N ALA A 27 -18.69 -8.37 8.20
CA ALA A 27 -18.38 -9.78 7.95
C ALA A 27 -16.90 -10.03 7.66
N TYR A 28 -16.08 -9.00 7.41
CA TYR A 28 -14.61 -9.15 7.39
C TYR A 28 -14.06 -9.14 8.83
N GLY A 29 -13.22 -10.12 9.16
CA GLY A 29 -12.74 -10.31 10.53
C GLY A 29 -13.83 -10.90 11.43
N VAL A 30 -14.13 -10.25 12.55
CA VAL A 30 -15.18 -10.74 13.47
C VAL A 30 -16.55 -10.44 12.88
N CYS A 31 -17.29 -11.49 12.51
CA CYS A 31 -18.64 -11.35 11.97
C CYS A 31 -19.59 -10.80 13.05
N THR A 32 -20.17 -9.62 12.79
CA THR A 32 -21.16 -8.98 13.65
C THR A 32 -22.28 -8.38 12.82
N VAL A 33 -23.49 -8.50 13.34
CA VAL A 33 -24.69 -7.89 12.77
C VAL A 33 -25.38 -7.14 13.90
N ASP A 34 -25.47 -5.82 13.76
CA ASP A 34 -26.09 -4.94 14.72
C ASP A 34 -27.40 -4.39 14.11
N VAL A 35 -28.51 -4.50 14.84
CA VAL A 35 -29.83 -4.02 14.43
C VAL A 35 -30.33 -3.01 15.47
N ALA A 36 -30.63 -1.79 15.04
CA ALA A 36 -31.01 -0.69 15.93
C ALA A 36 -30.00 -0.49 17.09
N GLY A 37 -28.70 -0.67 16.81
CA GLY A 37 -27.62 -0.57 17.81
C GLY A 37 -27.50 -1.78 18.75
N SER A 38 -28.33 -2.81 18.60
CA SER A 38 -28.26 -4.06 19.38
C SER A 38 -27.57 -5.16 18.58
N ARG A 39 -26.47 -5.69 19.12
CA ARG A 39 -25.75 -6.81 18.51
C ARG A 39 -26.54 -8.10 18.59
N LEU A 40 -26.67 -8.79 17.46
CA LEU A 40 -27.22 -10.14 17.42
C LEU A 40 -26.26 -11.10 18.15
N GLY A 41 -26.76 -11.75 19.21
CA GLY A 41 -25.98 -12.67 20.04
C GLY A 41 -25.72 -14.04 19.41
N ARG A 42 -24.80 -14.81 20.02
CA ARG A 42 -24.54 -16.21 19.66
C ARG A 42 -25.81 -17.05 19.87
N GLY A 43 -26.32 -17.69 18.82
CA GLY A 43 -27.62 -18.40 18.82
C GLY A 43 -28.71 -17.76 17.96
N ALA A 44 -28.43 -16.59 17.34
CA ALA A 44 -29.27 -16.00 16.30
C ALA A 44 -28.83 -16.42 14.89
N ASP A 45 -28.11 -17.53 14.75
CA ASP A 45 -27.34 -17.89 13.56
C ASP A 45 -28.20 -18.00 12.30
N ILE A 46 -29.43 -18.50 12.43
CA ILE A 46 -30.40 -18.55 11.33
C ILE A 46 -30.89 -17.14 10.93
N VAL A 47 -31.13 -16.26 11.90
CA VAL A 47 -31.58 -14.88 11.62
C VAL A 47 -30.45 -14.10 10.94
N VAL A 48 -29.21 -14.27 11.44
CA VAL A 48 -27.99 -13.72 10.84
C VAL A 48 -27.81 -14.27 9.42
N SER A 49 -27.98 -15.58 9.21
CA SER A 49 -27.86 -16.21 7.89
C SER A 49 -28.85 -15.60 6.89
N VAL A 50 -30.12 -15.44 7.27
CA VAL A 50 -31.12 -14.80 6.38
C VAL A 50 -30.75 -13.36 6.06
N LEU A 51 -30.26 -12.58 7.03
CA LEU A 51 -29.78 -11.23 6.77
C LEU A 51 -28.57 -11.21 5.82
N LEU A 52 -27.60 -12.09 6.04
CA LEU A 52 -26.42 -12.20 5.17
C LEU A 52 -26.80 -12.62 3.74
N PHE A 53 -27.74 -13.56 3.58
CA PHE A 53 -28.28 -13.93 2.28
C PHE A 53 -28.88 -12.73 1.55
N LEU A 54 -29.77 -12.01 2.22
CA LEU A 54 -30.46 -10.86 1.63
C LEU A 54 -29.46 -9.74 1.31
N VAL A 55 -28.57 -9.40 2.23
CA VAL A 55 -27.58 -8.33 2.02
C VAL A 55 -26.59 -8.65 0.91
N SER A 56 -26.23 -9.92 0.73
CA SER A 56 -25.32 -10.37 -0.34
C SER A 56 -26.02 -10.58 -1.68
N ALA A 57 -27.36 -10.66 -1.70
CA ALA A 57 -28.13 -10.88 -2.91
C ALA A 57 -28.30 -9.59 -3.74
N PRO A 58 -28.28 -9.67 -5.08
CA PRO A 58 -28.55 -8.52 -5.95
C PRO A 58 -29.88 -7.84 -5.59
N GLY A 59 -29.85 -6.52 -5.41
CA GLY A 59 -31.03 -5.73 -5.04
C GLY A 59 -31.58 -6.00 -3.64
N MET A 60 -30.88 -6.79 -2.83
CA MET A 60 -31.29 -7.28 -1.52
C MET A 60 -32.57 -8.13 -1.53
N GLN A 61 -32.69 -8.97 -2.58
CA GLN A 61 -33.87 -9.79 -2.81
C GLN A 61 -33.46 -11.23 -3.10
N MET A 62 -34.19 -12.19 -2.53
CA MET A 62 -33.91 -13.61 -2.74
C MET A 62 -35.20 -14.44 -2.78
N PRO A 63 -35.33 -15.41 -3.70
CA PRO A 63 -36.46 -16.33 -3.72
C PRO A 63 -36.60 -17.07 -2.39
N ARG A 64 -37.82 -17.14 -1.86
CA ARG A 64 -38.07 -17.80 -0.56
C ARG A 64 -37.68 -19.28 -0.58
N ASP A 65 -37.87 -19.94 -1.72
CA ASP A 65 -37.55 -21.35 -1.92
C ASP A 65 -36.04 -21.60 -1.85
N ALA A 66 -35.22 -20.65 -2.32
CA ALA A 66 -33.77 -20.72 -2.20
C ALA A 66 -33.33 -20.60 -0.73
N ILE A 67 -33.90 -19.65 0.03
CA ILE A 67 -33.63 -19.50 1.47
C ILE A 67 -34.02 -20.79 2.22
N MET A 68 -35.20 -21.33 1.93
CA MET A 68 -35.69 -22.56 2.56
C MET A 68 -34.81 -23.78 2.22
N GLY A 69 -34.36 -23.88 0.97
CA GLY A 69 -33.47 -24.94 0.51
C GLY A 69 -32.10 -24.90 1.19
N MET A 70 -31.55 -23.72 1.45
CA MET A 70 -30.25 -23.57 2.13
C MET A 70 -30.33 -23.79 3.64
N LEU A 71 -31.41 -23.36 4.31
CA LEU A 71 -31.47 -23.45 5.78
C LEU A 71 -32.05 -24.77 6.28
N TRP A 72 -32.99 -25.36 5.55
CA TRP A 72 -33.73 -26.55 6.00
C TRP A 72 -33.95 -27.57 4.88
N PRO A 73 -32.91 -28.05 4.18
CA PRO A 73 -33.06 -28.95 3.03
C PRO A 73 -33.83 -30.23 3.36
N ASN A 74 -33.65 -30.77 4.56
CA ASN A 74 -34.23 -32.05 5.01
C ASN A 74 -35.61 -31.93 5.67
N SER A 75 -36.21 -30.73 5.68
CA SER A 75 -37.53 -30.49 6.28
C SER A 75 -38.67 -30.60 5.27
N THR A 76 -39.85 -31.01 5.73
CA THR A 76 -41.07 -31.00 4.91
C THR A 76 -41.44 -29.57 4.51
N GLU A 77 -42.09 -29.41 3.36
CA GLU A 77 -42.44 -28.10 2.80
C GLU A 77 -43.21 -27.21 3.79
N LYS A 78 -44.25 -27.77 4.44
CA LYS A 78 -45.04 -27.07 5.46
C LYS A 78 -44.18 -26.57 6.63
N ARG A 79 -43.16 -27.33 7.02
CA ARG A 79 -42.24 -26.96 8.11
C ARG A 79 -41.26 -25.88 7.66
N ARG A 80 -40.72 -25.96 6.45
CA ARG A 80 -39.83 -24.92 5.88
C ARG A 80 -40.53 -23.56 5.80
N GLN A 81 -41.75 -23.53 5.28
CA GLN A 81 -42.55 -22.31 5.20
C GLN A 81 -42.87 -21.73 6.58
N GLY A 82 -43.21 -22.59 7.54
CA GLY A 82 -43.45 -22.19 8.93
C GLY A 82 -42.22 -21.58 9.59
N ASN A 83 -41.06 -22.22 9.44
CA ASN A 83 -39.78 -21.73 9.96
C ASN A 83 -39.38 -20.40 9.32
N LEU A 84 -39.47 -20.28 7.99
CA LEU A 84 -39.18 -19.03 7.30
C LEU A 84 -40.07 -17.90 7.79
N ARG A 85 -41.38 -18.13 7.91
CA ARG A 85 -42.33 -17.14 8.43
C ARG A 85 -41.96 -16.68 9.84
N GLN A 86 -41.55 -17.60 10.71
CA GLN A 86 -41.11 -17.26 12.06
C GLN A 86 -39.83 -16.41 12.06
N VAL A 87 -38.85 -16.73 11.22
CA VAL A 87 -37.61 -15.95 11.10
C VAL A 87 -37.89 -14.54 10.56
N LEU A 88 -38.70 -14.42 9.51
CA LEU A 88 -39.10 -13.11 8.97
C LEU A 88 -39.90 -12.29 10.00
N TYR A 89 -40.77 -12.93 10.78
CA TYR A 89 -41.48 -12.26 11.87
C TYR A 89 -40.52 -11.75 12.95
N LYS A 90 -39.52 -12.55 13.34
CA LYS A 90 -38.48 -12.11 14.30
C LYS A 90 -37.71 -10.91 13.77
N LEU A 91 -37.29 -10.91 12.50
CA LEU A 91 -36.62 -9.76 11.88
C LEU A 91 -37.47 -8.48 11.95
N ARG A 92 -38.76 -8.58 11.63
CA ARG A 92 -39.70 -7.44 11.73
C ARG A 92 -39.87 -6.94 13.16
N LEU A 93 -39.91 -7.84 14.15
CA LEU A 93 -40.00 -7.45 15.56
C LEU A 93 -38.77 -6.65 16.01
N MET A 94 -37.62 -6.89 15.38
CA MET A 94 -36.39 -6.13 15.60
C MET A 94 -36.33 -4.82 14.81
N GLY A 95 -37.36 -4.52 14.01
CA GLY A 95 -37.48 -3.30 13.21
C GLY A 95 -36.87 -3.40 11.81
N VAL A 96 -36.42 -4.57 11.38
CA VAL A 96 -35.95 -4.81 10.02
C VAL A 96 -37.15 -4.90 9.07
N ASP A 97 -37.20 -4.03 8.06
CA ASP A 97 -38.23 -4.03 7.03
C ASP A 97 -37.94 -5.11 5.99
N VAL A 98 -38.42 -6.32 6.28
CA VAL A 98 -38.35 -7.47 5.38
C VAL A 98 -39.75 -7.90 4.95
N GLN A 99 -39.97 -7.94 3.64
CA GLN A 99 -41.27 -8.19 3.04
C GLN A 99 -41.22 -9.44 2.16
N LEU A 100 -42.36 -10.13 2.05
CA LEU A 100 -42.54 -11.20 1.08
C LEU A 100 -43.38 -10.65 -0.07
N GLN A 101 -42.77 -10.43 -1.23
CA GLN A 101 -43.42 -9.93 -2.43
C GLN A 101 -43.58 -11.10 -3.42
N GLY A 102 -44.78 -11.69 -3.43
CA GLY A 102 -45.01 -12.94 -4.15
C GLY A 102 -44.18 -14.08 -3.57
N ASP A 103 -43.20 -14.56 -4.34
CA ASP A 103 -42.29 -15.65 -3.97
C ASP A 103 -40.89 -15.18 -3.57
N VAL A 104 -40.68 -13.87 -3.50
CA VAL A 104 -39.38 -13.25 -3.23
C VAL A 104 -39.40 -12.55 -1.88
N VAL A 105 -38.37 -12.80 -1.07
CA VAL A 105 -38.11 -12.07 0.16
C VAL A 105 -37.26 -10.84 -0.19
N VAL A 106 -37.72 -9.66 0.20
CA VAL A 106 -37.10 -8.37 -0.11
C VAL A 106 -36.77 -7.64 1.19
N LEU A 107 -35.55 -7.13 1.30
CA LEU A 107 -35.08 -6.30 2.41
C LEU A 107 -34.96 -4.83 1.93
N ASP A 108 -35.48 -3.88 2.71
CA ASP A 108 -35.31 -2.46 2.38
C ASP A 108 -33.86 -2.02 2.59
N GLY A 109 -33.14 -1.82 1.48
CA GLY A 109 -31.75 -1.37 1.48
C GLY A 109 -31.50 -0.01 2.14
N ARG A 110 -32.53 0.82 2.34
CA ARG A 110 -32.39 2.12 3.03
C ARG A 110 -32.04 1.98 4.51
N GLN A 111 -32.37 0.83 5.10
CA GLN A 111 -32.01 0.52 6.49
C GLN A 111 -30.57 -0.01 6.62
N ILE A 112 -29.92 -0.40 5.51
CA ILE A 112 -28.61 -1.04 5.55
C ILE A 112 -27.51 0.02 5.49
N GLU A 113 -26.64 0.02 6.51
CA GLU A 113 -25.47 0.87 6.49
C GLU A 113 -24.48 0.44 5.40
N PRO A 114 -23.86 1.40 4.67
CA PRO A 114 -22.96 1.10 3.56
C PRO A 114 -21.56 0.68 4.05
N THR A 115 -21.48 -0.43 4.78
CA THR A 115 -20.22 -1.02 5.24
C THR A 115 -19.40 -1.59 4.08
N PHE A 116 -18.12 -1.88 4.32
CA PHE A 116 -17.31 -2.56 3.30
C PHE A 116 -17.85 -3.97 3.02
N SER A 117 -18.44 -4.63 4.01
CA SER A 117 -19.00 -5.99 3.86
C SER A 117 -20.18 -6.04 2.89
N VAL A 118 -20.93 -4.94 2.76
CA VAL A 118 -22.08 -4.81 1.86
C VAL A 118 -21.67 -4.30 0.48
N ARG A 119 -20.85 -3.24 0.42
CA ARG A 119 -20.53 -2.55 -0.85
C ARG A 119 -19.35 -3.16 -1.60
N ARG A 120 -18.33 -3.62 -0.87
CA ARG A 120 -17.11 -4.28 -1.40
C ARG A 120 -16.43 -3.52 -2.54
N ASP A 121 -16.41 -2.20 -2.44
CA ASP A 121 -15.82 -1.29 -3.42
C ASP A 121 -14.73 -0.41 -2.80
N ALA A 122 -13.99 0.30 -3.66
CA ALA A 122 -12.88 1.15 -3.22
C ALA A 122 -13.34 2.29 -2.29
N THR A 123 -14.53 2.85 -2.52
CA THR A 123 -15.09 3.95 -1.75
C THR A 123 -15.39 3.52 -0.31
N SER A 124 -16.11 2.42 -0.14
CA SER A 124 -16.42 1.84 1.17
C SER A 124 -15.17 1.34 1.88
N PHE A 125 -14.20 0.76 1.16
CA PHE A 125 -12.93 0.35 1.74
C PHE A 125 -12.16 1.53 2.33
N ALA A 126 -12.05 2.64 1.59
CA ALA A 126 -11.38 3.85 2.07
C ALA A 126 -12.11 4.47 3.27
N ALA A 127 -13.44 4.52 3.25
CA ALA A 127 -14.24 5.12 4.31
C ALA A 127 -14.31 4.28 5.59
N GLN A 128 -14.35 2.95 5.46
CA GLN A 128 -14.61 2.05 6.58
C GLN A 128 -13.35 1.35 7.09
N ILE A 129 -12.56 0.75 6.19
CA ILE A 129 -11.37 -0.02 6.57
C ILE A 129 -10.18 0.89 6.84
N VAL A 130 -9.83 1.78 5.90
CA VAL A 130 -8.62 2.61 6.01
C VAL A 130 -8.72 3.63 7.15
N GLN A 131 -9.93 4.12 7.44
CA GLN A 131 -10.18 5.02 8.58
C GLN A 131 -10.31 4.27 9.93
N GLY A 132 -10.28 2.94 9.93
CA GLY A 132 -10.35 2.13 11.16
C GLY A 132 -11.74 2.04 11.78
N HIS A 133 -12.81 2.36 11.04
CA HIS A 133 -14.20 2.20 11.51
C HIS A 133 -14.66 0.74 11.50
N GLU A 134 -13.99 -0.13 10.76
CA GLU A 134 -14.30 -1.54 10.63
C GLU A 134 -13.04 -2.40 10.74
N PRO A 135 -13.14 -3.59 11.38
CA PRO A 135 -12.07 -4.57 11.33
C PRO A 135 -11.91 -5.11 9.90
N PHE A 136 -10.71 -5.62 9.61
CA PHE A 136 -10.39 -6.26 8.35
C PHE A 136 -9.67 -7.59 8.57
N GLY A 137 -9.95 -8.56 7.73
CA GLY A 137 -9.46 -9.93 7.86
C GLY A 137 -10.33 -10.91 7.07
N PRO A 138 -10.21 -12.22 7.29
CA PRO A 138 -10.99 -13.21 6.55
C PRO A 138 -12.50 -12.97 6.66
N TYR A 139 -13.20 -13.08 5.53
CA TYR A 139 -14.66 -12.98 5.47
C TYR A 139 -15.35 -14.16 6.18
N LEU A 140 -16.33 -13.86 7.03
CA LEU A 140 -17.10 -14.80 7.83
C LEU A 140 -16.20 -15.76 8.64
N LEU A 141 -15.17 -15.21 9.29
CA LEU A 141 -14.25 -15.99 10.11
C LEU A 141 -14.99 -16.64 11.29
N GLY A 142 -14.94 -17.97 11.36
CA GLY A 142 -15.60 -18.74 12.42
C GLY A 142 -17.13 -18.73 12.35
N PHE A 143 -17.70 -18.30 11.22
CA PHE A 143 -19.12 -18.47 10.95
C PHE A 143 -19.37 -19.90 10.47
N ASP A 144 -19.66 -20.77 11.42
CA ASP A 144 -20.14 -22.13 11.19
C ASP A 144 -21.43 -22.28 11.99
N THR A 145 -22.52 -22.53 11.29
CA THR A 145 -23.84 -22.66 11.91
C THR A 145 -24.22 -24.12 12.16
N GLY A 146 -23.54 -25.06 11.50
CA GLY A 146 -23.90 -26.48 11.45
C GLY A 146 -25.36 -26.74 11.06
N ALA A 147 -26.06 -25.77 10.45
CA ALA A 147 -27.50 -25.87 10.23
C ALA A 147 -27.83 -26.75 9.01
N SER A 148 -27.03 -26.65 7.94
CA SER A 148 -27.07 -27.58 6.82
C SER A 148 -25.85 -27.45 5.89
N ASP A 149 -25.50 -28.55 5.21
CA ASP A 149 -24.44 -28.58 4.19
C ASP A 149 -24.66 -27.55 3.06
N ALA A 150 -25.92 -27.25 2.73
CA ALA A 150 -26.25 -26.28 1.69
C ALA A 150 -25.93 -24.84 2.12
N LEU A 151 -26.08 -24.52 3.40
CA LEU A 151 -25.66 -23.25 3.96
C LEU A 151 -24.14 -23.17 4.03
N ASP A 152 -23.46 -24.24 4.45
CA ASP A 152 -21.99 -24.24 4.54
C ASP A 152 -21.35 -24.07 3.15
N ALA A 153 -21.90 -24.73 2.13
CA ALA A 153 -21.49 -24.52 0.74
C ALA A 153 -21.72 -23.08 0.24
N TRP A 154 -22.85 -22.46 0.63
CA TRP A 154 -23.09 -21.05 0.33
C TRP A 154 -22.09 -20.13 1.03
N VAL A 155 -21.78 -20.37 2.31
CA VAL A 155 -20.81 -19.57 3.07
C VAL A 155 -19.43 -19.63 2.40
N GLU A 156 -19.00 -20.81 1.96
CA GLU A 156 -17.72 -20.96 1.27
C GLU A 156 -17.71 -20.24 -0.09
N GLN A 157 -18.78 -20.36 -0.86
CA GLN A 157 -18.91 -19.64 -2.13
C GLN A 157 -18.88 -18.11 -1.92
N GLU A 158 -19.59 -17.63 -0.89
CA GLU A 158 -19.65 -16.21 -0.59
C GLU A 158 -18.32 -15.69 -0.05
N ARG A 159 -17.59 -16.50 0.71
CA ARG A 159 -16.23 -16.21 1.17
C ARG A 159 -15.27 -16.05 -0.01
N GLU A 160 -15.28 -16.97 -0.98
CA GLU A 160 -14.44 -16.86 -2.18
C GLU A 160 -14.75 -15.60 -2.99
N ARG A 161 -16.05 -15.28 -3.19
CA ARG A 161 -16.47 -14.04 -3.86
C ARG A 161 -15.98 -12.79 -3.11
N ALA A 162 -16.23 -12.72 -1.80
CA ALA A 162 -15.82 -11.59 -0.97
C ALA A 162 -14.30 -11.42 -0.91
N HIS A 163 -13.53 -12.52 -0.90
CA HIS A 163 -12.07 -12.47 -0.97
C HIS A 163 -11.58 -12.04 -2.35
N GLY A 164 -12.27 -12.44 -3.43
CA GLY A 164 -12.05 -11.91 -4.79
C GLY A 164 -12.21 -10.39 -4.86
N ASP A 165 -13.31 -9.86 -4.32
CA ASP A 165 -13.55 -8.42 -4.26
C ASP A 165 -12.52 -7.68 -3.39
N ALA A 166 -12.19 -8.24 -2.23
CA ALA A 166 -11.16 -7.68 -1.36
C ALA A 166 -9.79 -7.61 -2.06
N ARG A 167 -9.36 -8.69 -2.75
CA ARG A 167 -8.12 -8.73 -3.54
C ARG A 167 -8.12 -7.63 -4.60
N ARG A 168 -9.21 -7.46 -5.35
CA ARG A 168 -9.35 -6.43 -6.38
C ARG A 168 -9.21 -5.02 -5.80
N VAL A 169 -9.92 -4.71 -4.70
CA VAL A 169 -9.90 -3.39 -4.07
C VAL A 169 -8.53 -3.11 -3.43
N LEU A 170 -7.94 -4.08 -2.74
CA LEU A 170 -6.60 -3.97 -2.15
C LEU A 170 -5.55 -3.73 -3.23
N ALA A 171 -5.58 -4.47 -4.34
CA ALA A 171 -4.64 -4.28 -5.45
C ALA A 171 -4.76 -2.89 -6.07
N GLN A 172 -5.98 -2.37 -6.24
CA GLN A 172 -6.21 -1.01 -6.73
C GLN A 172 -5.67 0.04 -5.76
N ALA A 173 -5.98 -0.08 -4.46
CA ALA A 173 -5.52 0.85 -3.44
C ALA A 173 -4.00 0.82 -3.29
N LEU A 174 -3.38 -0.36 -3.32
CA LEU A 174 -1.94 -0.54 -3.26
C LEU A 174 -1.24 0.15 -4.43
N ARG A 175 -1.72 -0.08 -5.66
CA ARG A 175 -1.18 0.59 -6.86
C ARG A 175 -1.29 2.11 -6.76
N ALA A 176 -2.42 2.63 -6.28
CA ALA A 176 -2.61 4.07 -6.11
C ALA A 176 -1.63 4.68 -5.10
N ARG A 177 -1.42 4.03 -3.95
CA ARG A 177 -0.46 4.48 -2.93
C ARG A 177 0.99 4.36 -3.38
N HIS A 178 1.33 3.26 -4.05
CA HIS A 178 2.65 3.05 -4.62
C HIS A 178 2.99 4.10 -5.68
N ALA A 179 2.04 4.45 -6.55
CA ALA A 179 2.23 5.45 -7.60
C ALA A 179 2.62 6.83 -7.03
N VAL A 180 2.07 7.21 -5.87
CA VAL A 180 2.38 8.47 -5.18
C VAL A 180 3.50 8.37 -4.14
N ALA A 181 4.23 7.24 -4.10
CA ALA A 181 5.31 6.96 -3.16
C ALA A 181 4.89 7.07 -1.67
N ASP A 182 3.64 6.76 -1.37
CA ASP A 182 3.10 6.69 -0.01
C ASP A 182 3.34 5.30 0.58
N TRP A 183 4.60 5.04 0.95
CA TRP A 183 5.06 3.75 1.49
C TRP A 183 4.37 3.37 2.81
N MET A 184 4.07 4.37 3.63
CA MET A 184 3.41 4.17 4.92
C MET A 184 1.99 3.63 4.75
N ALA A 185 1.21 4.17 3.80
CA ALA A 185 -0.10 3.63 3.50
C ALA A 185 -0.05 2.36 2.64
N ALA A 186 1.00 2.16 1.84
CA ALA A 186 1.15 0.99 0.97
C ALA A 186 1.46 -0.30 1.76
N GLU A 187 2.28 -0.23 2.80
CA GLU A 187 2.69 -1.39 3.61
C GLU A 187 1.51 -2.22 4.16
N PRO A 188 0.53 -1.66 4.90
CA PRO A 188 -0.58 -2.44 5.42
C PRO A 188 -1.45 -3.04 4.31
N LEU A 189 -1.59 -2.34 3.17
CA LEU A 189 -2.33 -2.84 2.01
C LEU A 189 -1.63 -4.04 1.37
N ALA A 190 -0.31 -3.97 1.20
CA ALA A 190 0.49 -5.09 0.69
C ALA A 190 0.41 -6.29 1.64
N ARG A 191 0.53 -6.05 2.95
CA ARG A 191 0.42 -7.08 3.98
C ARG A 191 -0.94 -7.78 3.94
N TRP A 192 -2.04 -7.02 3.88
CA TRP A 192 -3.37 -7.61 3.76
C TRP A 192 -3.56 -8.36 2.44
N LEU A 193 -3.08 -7.82 1.32
CA LEU A 193 -3.20 -8.49 0.03
C LEU A 193 -2.47 -9.83 0.03
N LEU A 194 -1.27 -9.90 0.63
CA LEU A 194 -0.52 -11.16 0.78
C LEU A 194 -1.19 -12.19 1.71
N GLN A 195 -2.10 -11.76 2.59
CA GLN A 195 -2.90 -12.71 3.39
C GLN A 195 -3.98 -13.40 2.56
N PHE A 196 -4.56 -12.72 1.57
CA PHE A 196 -5.57 -13.28 0.67
C PHE A 196 -4.98 -13.93 -0.59
N ASP A 197 -3.84 -13.43 -1.05
CA ASP A 197 -3.13 -13.88 -2.25
C ASP A 197 -1.62 -13.86 -1.99
N PRO A 198 -1.07 -14.94 -1.39
CA PRO A 198 0.35 -15.03 -1.04
C PRO A 198 1.31 -14.90 -2.24
N LEU A 199 0.84 -15.24 -3.45
CA LEU A 199 1.63 -15.20 -4.69
C LEU A 199 1.38 -13.92 -5.49
N ASN A 200 0.81 -12.89 -4.87
CA ASN A 200 0.61 -11.61 -5.53
C ASN A 200 1.96 -10.90 -5.76
N GLU A 201 2.38 -10.78 -7.02
CA GLU A 201 3.65 -10.14 -7.40
C GLU A 201 3.74 -8.70 -6.89
N ALA A 202 2.72 -7.88 -7.20
CA ALA A 202 2.72 -6.46 -6.86
C ALA A 202 2.82 -6.24 -5.34
N ALA A 203 2.05 -6.98 -4.55
CA ALA A 203 2.12 -6.90 -3.10
C ALA A 203 3.48 -7.36 -2.56
N THR A 204 4.06 -8.41 -3.12
CA THR A 204 5.38 -8.92 -2.73
C THR A 204 6.48 -7.89 -2.98
N LEU A 205 6.50 -7.28 -4.17
CA LEU A 205 7.48 -6.26 -4.53
C LEU A 205 7.35 -5.04 -3.61
N VAL A 206 6.15 -4.49 -3.46
CA VAL A 206 5.93 -3.31 -2.61
C VAL A 206 6.28 -3.61 -1.14
N MET A 207 5.94 -4.79 -0.64
CA MET A 207 6.32 -5.20 0.72
C MET A 207 7.84 -5.29 0.88
N ALA A 208 8.57 -5.84 -0.10
CA ALA A 208 10.03 -5.88 -0.08
C ALA A 208 10.65 -4.48 -0.13
N GLU A 209 10.06 -3.55 -0.89
CA GLU A 209 10.45 -2.14 -0.91
C GLU A 209 10.25 -1.49 0.46
N CYS A 210 9.08 -1.67 1.08
CA CYS A 210 8.78 -1.18 2.43
C CYS A 210 9.75 -1.74 3.49
N LEU A 211 10.08 -3.04 3.42
CA LEU A 211 11.05 -3.69 4.30
C LEU A 211 12.47 -3.11 4.12
N LEU A 212 12.88 -2.79 2.89
CA LEU A 212 14.17 -2.14 2.67
C LEU A 212 14.20 -0.74 3.28
N LEU A 213 13.14 0.05 3.08
CA LEU A 213 13.04 1.42 3.58
C LEU A 213 13.01 1.46 5.11
N SER A 214 12.40 0.46 5.77
CA SER A 214 12.42 0.32 7.22
C SER A 214 13.76 -0.18 7.79
N GLY A 215 14.70 -0.61 6.94
CA GLY A 215 16.00 -1.15 7.34
C GLY A 215 16.06 -2.68 7.44
N ALA A 216 14.95 -3.38 7.24
CA ALA A 216 14.86 -4.84 7.28
C ALA A 216 15.35 -5.50 5.97
N LYS A 217 16.56 -5.15 5.50
CA LYS A 217 17.15 -5.64 4.23
C LYS A 217 17.12 -7.17 4.10
N TYR A 218 17.51 -7.88 5.15
CA TYR A 218 17.53 -9.34 5.14
C TYR A 218 16.13 -9.93 4.97
N GLU A 219 15.12 -9.33 5.61
CA GLU A 219 13.73 -9.77 5.49
C GLU A 219 13.18 -9.52 4.08
N ALA A 220 13.53 -8.38 3.46
CA ALA A 220 13.17 -8.08 2.08
C ALA A 220 13.72 -9.13 1.10
N ILE A 221 15.01 -9.49 1.23
CA ILE A 221 15.63 -10.52 0.39
C ILE A 221 14.98 -11.88 0.63
N ARG A 222 14.75 -12.25 1.89
CA ARG A 222 14.11 -13.53 2.25
C ARG A 222 12.68 -13.62 1.72
N LEU A 223 11.93 -12.52 1.72
CA LEU A 223 10.58 -12.45 1.13
C LEU A 223 10.62 -12.71 -0.37
N LEU A 224 11.51 -12.04 -1.11
CA LEU A 224 11.67 -12.23 -2.55
C LEU A 224 12.14 -13.64 -2.90
N ASP A 225 13.08 -14.19 -2.12
CA ASP A 225 13.57 -15.57 -2.30
C ASP A 225 12.45 -16.59 -2.09
N ARG A 226 11.63 -16.41 -1.05
CA ARG A 226 10.46 -17.26 -0.82
C ARG A 226 9.49 -17.20 -2.01
N TYR A 227 9.12 -16.00 -2.43
CA TYR A 227 8.20 -15.80 -3.55
C TYR A 227 8.69 -16.50 -4.83
N MET A 228 9.96 -16.30 -5.20
CA MET A 228 10.53 -16.94 -6.39
C MET A 228 10.57 -18.47 -6.29
N ASN A 229 10.81 -19.01 -5.09
CA ASN A 229 10.81 -20.45 -4.85
C ASN A 229 9.40 -21.06 -4.97
N GLU A 230 8.37 -20.36 -4.47
CA GLU A 230 6.98 -20.82 -4.51
C GLU A 230 6.37 -20.78 -5.92
N LEU A 231 6.84 -19.89 -6.82
CA LEU A 231 6.40 -19.82 -8.22
C LEU A 231 6.69 -21.08 -9.06
N GLY A 232 7.60 -21.96 -8.63
CA GLY A 232 7.97 -23.17 -9.37
C GLY A 232 8.73 -22.93 -10.69
N PRO A 233 9.17 -24.01 -11.36
CA PRO A 233 10.09 -23.92 -12.51
C PRO A 233 9.46 -23.40 -13.82
N GLY A 234 8.13 -23.29 -13.92
CA GLY A 234 7.43 -22.87 -15.15
C GLY A 234 7.11 -21.37 -15.26
N ALA A 235 7.57 -20.56 -14.29
CA ALA A 235 7.18 -19.16 -14.13
C ALA A 235 8.38 -18.20 -14.27
N GLU A 236 9.26 -18.44 -15.25
CA GLU A 236 10.50 -17.67 -15.42
C GLU A 236 10.23 -16.17 -15.63
N ASP A 237 9.24 -15.81 -16.46
CA ASP A 237 8.88 -14.40 -16.71
C ASP A 237 8.40 -13.69 -15.45
N LEU A 238 7.62 -14.36 -14.62
CA LEU A 238 7.09 -13.83 -13.34
C LEU A 238 8.20 -13.63 -12.29
N ARG A 239 9.39 -14.22 -12.48
CA ARG A 239 10.54 -14.04 -11.58
C ARG A 239 11.36 -12.81 -11.93
N ILE A 240 11.24 -12.24 -13.14
CA ILE A 240 12.10 -11.14 -13.61
C ILE A 240 12.01 -9.91 -12.69
N PRO A 241 10.81 -9.42 -12.30
CA PRO A 241 10.70 -8.25 -11.44
C PRO A 241 11.31 -8.50 -10.05
N ALA A 242 10.98 -9.64 -9.43
CA ALA A 242 11.50 -10.03 -8.12
C ALA A 242 13.02 -10.22 -8.13
N THR A 243 13.57 -10.87 -9.16
CA THR A 243 15.02 -11.05 -9.34
C THR A 243 15.73 -9.71 -9.49
N THR A 244 15.14 -8.79 -10.28
CA THR A 244 15.70 -7.46 -10.50
C THR A 244 15.72 -6.64 -9.22
N LEU A 245 14.61 -6.60 -8.47
CA LEU A 245 14.53 -5.91 -7.19
C LEU A 245 15.47 -6.52 -6.17
N ARG A 246 15.51 -7.85 -6.06
CA ARG A 246 16.44 -8.56 -5.18
C ARG A 246 17.89 -8.20 -5.47
N ARG A 247 18.30 -8.21 -6.75
CA ARG A 247 19.66 -7.82 -7.15
C ARG A 247 19.97 -6.40 -6.71
N ARG A 248 19.04 -5.46 -6.95
CA ARG A 248 19.19 -4.06 -6.51
C ARG A 248 19.37 -3.95 -5.00
N ILE A 249 18.54 -4.63 -4.21
CA ILE A 249 18.61 -4.64 -2.75
C ILE A 249 19.94 -5.25 -2.25
N ALA A 250 20.38 -6.34 -2.89
CA ALA A 250 21.60 -7.04 -2.51
C ALA A 250 22.84 -6.19 -2.74
N THR A 251 22.89 -5.40 -3.82
CA THR A 251 24.00 -4.49 -4.13
C THR A 251 24.30 -3.57 -2.94
N PRO A 252 25.56 -3.47 -2.49
CA PRO A 252 25.92 -2.52 -1.45
C PRO A 252 25.79 -1.09 -1.96
N LEU A 253 25.24 -0.20 -1.14
CA LEU A 253 25.25 1.23 -1.44
C LEU A 253 26.70 1.75 -1.47
N PRO A 254 27.04 2.66 -2.39
CA PRO A 254 28.37 3.27 -2.44
C PRO A 254 28.71 3.86 -1.06
N ARG A 255 29.76 3.35 -0.42
CA ARG A 255 30.21 3.85 0.88
C ARG A 255 30.88 5.21 0.68
N ARG A 256 30.14 6.29 0.93
CA ARG A 256 30.73 7.57 1.37
C ARG A 256 30.14 7.96 2.71
N LEU A 257 31.03 8.03 3.71
CA LEU A 257 30.76 8.06 5.14
C LEU A 257 29.85 9.23 5.56
N SER A 258 28.58 8.93 5.84
CA SER A 258 27.82 9.70 6.82
C SER A 258 27.78 8.91 8.13
N PHE A 259 28.45 9.43 9.17
CA PHE A 259 28.44 8.92 10.54
C PHE A 259 27.02 8.95 11.12
N ALA A 260 26.22 7.93 10.86
CA ALA A 260 25.00 7.67 11.61
C ALA A 260 24.88 6.15 11.80
N PRO A 261 25.36 5.61 12.94
CA PRO A 261 25.49 4.16 13.17
C PRO A 261 24.16 3.44 13.39
N THR A 262 23.01 4.05 13.08
CA THR A 262 21.73 3.40 13.33
C THR A 262 20.75 3.63 12.20
N GLU A 263 20.28 2.51 11.65
CA GLU A 263 18.97 2.34 11.00
C GLU A 263 17.84 2.58 12.03
N ARG A 264 17.91 3.68 12.79
CA ARG A 264 16.78 4.16 13.59
C ARG A 264 15.67 4.54 12.62
N HIS A 265 14.43 4.27 13.04
CA HIS A 265 13.20 4.59 12.32
C HIS A 265 13.25 6.02 11.76
N PHE A 266 13.03 6.14 10.45
CA PHE A 266 12.85 7.42 9.78
C PHE A 266 11.37 7.81 9.89
N ILE A 267 11.06 8.80 10.72
CA ILE A 267 9.68 9.15 11.12
C ILE A 267 9.39 10.61 10.75
N GLY A 268 8.16 10.89 10.28
CA GLY A 268 7.62 12.25 10.19
C GLY A 268 8.11 13.06 8.99
N ARG A 269 8.62 12.37 7.96
CA ARG A 269 9.14 12.97 6.71
C ARG A 269 8.58 12.31 5.47
N GLU A 270 7.42 11.67 5.60
CA GLU A 270 6.75 10.88 4.56
C GLU A 270 6.39 11.77 3.36
N SER A 271 5.85 12.97 3.60
CA SER A 271 5.48 13.91 2.53
C SER A 271 6.70 14.41 1.74
N VAL A 272 7.79 14.74 2.42
CA VAL A 272 9.05 15.17 1.79
C VAL A 272 9.64 14.03 0.95
N MET A 273 9.64 12.80 1.48
CA MET A 273 10.12 11.63 0.74
C MET A 273 9.24 11.33 -0.47
N ALA A 274 7.92 11.42 -0.34
CA ALA A 274 7.00 11.24 -1.46
C ALA A 274 7.24 12.28 -2.55
N GLU A 275 7.41 13.56 -2.20
CA GLU A 275 7.71 14.62 -3.17
C GLU A 275 9.04 14.37 -3.90
N LEU A 276 10.12 14.07 -3.16
CA LEU A 276 11.43 13.78 -3.75
C LEU A 276 11.39 12.54 -4.66
N THR A 277 10.65 11.50 -4.24
CA THR A 277 10.49 10.29 -5.05
C THR A 277 9.71 10.59 -6.34
N LEU A 278 8.64 11.39 -6.26
CA LEU A 278 7.87 11.78 -7.44
C LEU A 278 8.69 12.63 -8.42
N ARG A 279 9.49 13.57 -7.93
CA ARG A 279 10.42 14.35 -8.77
C ARG A 279 11.47 13.45 -9.43
N MET A 280 12.02 12.49 -8.67
CA MET A 280 12.97 11.50 -9.20
C MET A 280 12.33 10.60 -10.27
N ARG A 281 11.09 10.15 -10.08
CA ARG A 281 10.33 9.39 -11.08
C ARG A 281 10.06 10.20 -12.34
N GLY A 282 9.75 11.49 -12.20
CA GLY A 282 9.57 12.41 -13.33
C GLY A 282 10.80 12.49 -14.23
N ALA A 283 12.01 12.44 -13.65
CA ALA A 283 13.27 12.47 -14.40
C ALA A 283 13.44 11.30 -15.39
N ARG A 284 12.66 10.22 -15.25
CA ARG A 284 12.63 9.10 -16.21
C ARG A 284 12.03 9.48 -17.57
N PHE A 285 11.23 10.53 -17.63
CA PHE A 285 10.55 10.98 -18.84
C PHE A 285 11.28 12.15 -19.51
N HIS A 286 12.61 12.23 -19.35
CA HIS A 286 13.50 13.29 -19.87
C HIS A 286 13.29 14.70 -19.29
N ASP A 287 12.49 14.84 -18.23
CA ASP A 287 12.35 16.07 -17.47
C ASP A 287 13.41 16.13 -16.35
N GLY A 288 14.61 16.62 -16.69
CA GLY A 288 15.63 16.90 -15.68
C GLY A 288 15.08 17.90 -14.64
N THR A 289 15.17 17.56 -13.35
CA THR A 289 14.73 18.44 -12.27
C THR A 289 15.86 18.68 -11.27
N ALA A 290 15.89 19.89 -10.71
CA ALA A 290 16.79 20.25 -9.62
C ALA A 290 15.95 20.55 -8.37
N THR A 291 16.31 19.96 -7.24
CA THR A 291 15.61 20.16 -5.96
C THR A 291 16.58 20.60 -4.87
N LEU A 292 16.27 21.71 -4.20
CA LEU A 292 17.08 22.24 -3.10
C LEU A 292 16.42 21.91 -1.75
N LEU A 293 17.09 21.10 -0.94
CA LEU A 293 16.68 20.84 0.44
C LEU A 293 17.39 21.80 1.40
N HIS A 294 16.66 22.78 1.94
CA HIS A 294 17.19 23.78 2.87
C HIS A 294 16.58 23.68 4.28
N GLY A 295 17.27 24.21 5.28
CA GLY A 295 16.84 24.19 6.68
C GLY A 295 18.00 24.32 7.66
N SER A 296 17.72 24.48 8.96
CA SER A 296 18.77 24.60 9.98
C SER A 296 19.65 23.35 10.08
N ALA A 297 20.88 23.54 10.60
CA ALA A 297 21.77 22.44 10.93
C ALA A 297 21.08 21.46 11.91
N GLY A 298 21.30 20.17 11.74
CA GLY A 298 20.69 19.13 12.59
C GLY A 298 19.25 18.72 12.24
N MET A 299 18.55 19.41 11.32
CA MET A 299 17.16 19.06 10.91
C MET A 299 16.99 17.72 10.17
N GLY A 300 18.08 16.99 9.94
CA GLY A 300 18.05 15.68 9.27
C GLY A 300 18.13 15.72 7.74
N LYS A 301 18.58 16.82 7.12
CA LYS A 301 18.70 16.94 5.64
C LYS A 301 19.51 15.79 5.02
N THR A 302 20.69 15.52 5.56
CA THR A 302 21.55 14.40 5.13
C THR A 302 20.85 13.05 5.33
N ARG A 303 20.01 12.91 6.37
CA ARG A 303 19.25 11.67 6.59
C ARG A 303 18.17 11.48 5.52
N VAL A 304 17.46 12.53 5.14
CA VAL A 304 16.48 12.48 4.03
C VAL A 304 17.16 12.03 2.73
N LEU A 305 18.32 12.59 2.39
CA LEU A 305 19.09 12.18 1.22
C LEU A 305 19.49 10.71 1.30
N ASN A 306 19.95 10.23 2.46
CA ASN A 306 20.28 8.80 2.67
C ASN A 306 19.09 7.87 2.45
N GLU A 307 17.89 8.26 2.89
CA GLU A 307 16.67 7.47 2.60
C GLU A 307 16.29 7.54 1.12
N LEU A 308 16.42 8.70 0.47
CA LEU A 308 16.16 8.84 -0.97
C LEU A 308 17.06 7.93 -1.80
N THR A 309 18.31 7.72 -1.40
CA THR A 309 19.20 6.77 -2.05
C THR A 309 18.72 5.33 -1.97
N LYS A 310 18.06 4.91 -0.88
CA LYS A 310 17.43 3.59 -0.82
C LYS A 310 16.30 3.48 -1.84
N VAL A 311 15.50 4.55 -1.99
CA VAL A 311 14.44 4.61 -3.00
C VAL A 311 15.04 4.59 -4.42
N ALA A 312 16.09 5.37 -4.68
CA ALA A 312 16.81 5.37 -5.94
C ALA A 312 17.34 3.96 -6.29
N GLN A 313 17.92 3.27 -5.31
CA GLN A 313 18.38 1.88 -5.43
C GLN A 313 17.24 0.93 -5.80
N ILE A 314 16.11 0.98 -5.09
CA ILE A 314 14.90 0.18 -5.38
C ILE A 314 14.44 0.39 -6.82
N GLU A 315 14.35 1.64 -7.23
CA GLU A 315 13.84 2.01 -8.54
C GLU A 315 14.88 1.77 -9.66
N GLY A 316 16.15 1.55 -9.32
CA GLY A 316 17.24 1.36 -10.26
C GLY A 316 17.77 2.67 -10.86
N VAL A 317 17.57 3.78 -10.16
CA VAL A 317 18.17 5.09 -10.44
C VAL A 317 19.63 5.06 -9.95
N ARG A 318 20.55 5.60 -10.74
CA ARG A 318 21.96 5.74 -10.36
C ARG A 318 22.08 6.87 -9.34
N ASP A 319 22.83 6.65 -8.26
CA ASP A 319 23.10 7.65 -7.23
C ASP A 319 24.57 8.01 -7.26
N VAL A 320 24.88 9.29 -7.48
CA VAL A 320 26.23 9.85 -7.37
C VAL A 320 26.18 10.98 -6.37
N ARG A 321 27.19 11.08 -5.51
CA ARG A 321 27.16 12.01 -4.38
C ARG A 321 28.48 12.73 -4.21
N ALA A 322 28.39 14.05 -4.06
CA ALA A 322 29.46 14.88 -3.52
C ALA A 322 29.04 15.57 -2.23
N SER A 323 30.02 15.86 -1.37
CA SER A 323 29.82 16.67 -0.18
C SER A 323 30.69 17.91 -0.28
N CYS A 324 30.07 19.08 -0.24
CA CYS A 324 30.81 20.34 -0.10
C CYS A 324 31.14 20.57 1.38
N ARG A 325 32.39 20.87 1.69
CA ARG A 325 32.92 21.18 3.02
C ARG A 325 33.57 22.56 3.01
N GLU A 326 33.70 23.19 4.18
CA GLU A 326 34.35 24.51 4.29
C GLU A 326 35.79 24.51 3.74
N GLY A 327 36.51 23.39 3.85
CA GLY A 327 37.86 23.24 3.30
C GLY A 327 37.94 23.19 1.77
N ASP A 328 36.82 23.04 1.06
CA ASP A 328 36.81 22.92 -0.40
C ASP A 328 37.00 24.27 -1.12
N VAL A 329 36.93 25.38 -0.39
CA VAL A 329 37.17 26.74 -0.93
C VAL A 329 38.54 26.85 -1.59
N THR A 330 39.53 26.06 -1.14
CA THR A 330 40.89 26.04 -1.70
C THR A 330 41.09 25.01 -2.81
N ARG A 331 40.06 24.23 -3.16
CA ARG A 331 40.10 23.19 -4.21
C ARG A 331 39.06 23.52 -5.31
N PRO A 332 39.42 24.37 -6.29
CA PRO A 332 38.52 24.71 -7.40
C PRO A 332 37.96 23.46 -8.07
N LEU A 333 36.66 23.45 -8.34
CA LEU A 333 35.95 22.35 -9.00
C LEU A 333 36.00 21.01 -8.22
N SER A 334 36.25 21.02 -6.91
CA SER A 334 36.29 19.84 -6.03
C SER A 334 35.11 18.88 -6.24
N VAL A 335 33.88 19.42 -6.35
CA VAL A 335 32.67 18.65 -6.60
C VAL A 335 32.77 17.82 -7.89
N PHE A 336 33.28 18.40 -8.97
CA PHE A 336 33.45 17.69 -10.24
C PHE A 336 34.59 16.68 -10.18
N LEU A 337 35.69 16.99 -9.47
CA LEU A 337 36.77 16.03 -9.24
C LEU A 337 36.31 14.80 -8.45
N ASP A 338 35.28 14.96 -7.60
CA ASP A 338 34.75 13.88 -6.78
C ASP A 338 33.69 13.03 -7.50
N ILE A 339 32.95 13.61 -8.46
CA ILE A 339 31.81 12.99 -9.17
C ILE A 339 32.24 12.39 -10.52
N VAL A 340 33.13 13.05 -11.27
CA VAL A 340 33.51 12.62 -12.63
C VAL A 340 34.12 11.21 -12.65
N PRO A 341 35.01 10.79 -11.73
CA PRO A 341 35.51 9.42 -11.71
C PRO A 341 34.38 8.38 -11.55
N ASP A 342 33.42 8.65 -10.66
CA ASP A 342 32.28 7.76 -10.42
C ASP A 342 31.40 7.66 -11.69
N LEU A 343 31.20 8.76 -12.41
CA LEU A 343 30.46 8.80 -13.68
C LEU A 343 31.22 8.08 -14.81
N LEU A 344 32.54 8.23 -14.91
CA LEU A 344 33.37 7.58 -15.94
C LEU A 344 33.40 6.05 -15.80
N GLN A 345 33.21 5.52 -14.60
CA GLN A 345 33.11 4.07 -14.35
C GLN A 345 31.75 3.49 -14.77
N MET A 346 30.77 4.32 -15.14
CA MET A 346 29.45 3.86 -15.52
C MET A 346 29.41 3.42 -16.99
N PRO A 347 28.66 2.35 -17.34
CA PRO A 347 28.56 1.87 -18.72
C PRO A 347 28.18 2.96 -19.74
N GLY A 348 27.26 3.87 -19.38
CA GLY A 348 26.81 4.96 -20.24
C GLY A 348 27.87 6.00 -20.57
N ALA A 349 28.99 6.04 -19.84
CA ALA A 349 30.12 6.91 -20.19
C ALA A 349 30.70 6.59 -21.58
N LEU A 350 30.50 5.38 -22.10
CA LEU A 350 30.90 4.98 -23.46
C LEU A 350 30.17 5.78 -24.56
N GLY A 351 29.01 6.38 -24.27
CA GLY A 351 28.28 7.23 -25.21
C GLY A 351 28.79 8.68 -25.28
N CYS A 352 29.71 9.07 -24.39
CA CYS A 352 30.31 10.41 -24.34
C CYS A 352 31.28 10.62 -25.50
N ALA A 353 31.35 11.83 -26.05
CA ALA A 353 32.24 12.11 -27.18
C ALA A 353 33.72 11.82 -26.82
N PRO A 354 34.52 11.28 -27.77
CA PRO A 354 35.93 10.97 -27.50
C PRO A 354 36.73 12.17 -26.97
N GLU A 355 36.46 13.38 -27.46
CA GLU A 355 37.12 14.61 -27.02
C GLU A 355 36.72 14.97 -25.58
N SER A 356 35.45 14.78 -25.22
CA SER A 356 34.93 14.97 -23.86
C SER A 356 35.57 13.99 -22.88
N LEU A 357 35.68 12.71 -23.24
CA LEU A 357 36.34 11.68 -22.43
C LEU A 357 37.82 11.98 -22.19
N GLN A 358 38.55 12.40 -23.24
CA GLN A 358 39.95 12.77 -23.10
C GLN A 358 40.14 14.00 -22.21
N ALA A 359 39.27 15.00 -22.33
CA ALA A 359 39.30 16.19 -21.48
C ALA A 359 39.03 15.84 -20.00
N LEU A 360 38.08 14.94 -19.74
CA LEU A 360 37.72 14.53 -18.38
C LEU A 360 38.77 13.66 -17.72
N ARG A 361 39.41 12.72 -18.44
CA ARG A 361 40.51 11.90 -17.91
C ARG A 361 41.75 12.71 -17.56
N ARG A 362 42.05 13.73 -18.38
CA ARG A 362 43.09 14.73 -18.07
C ARG A 362 42.73 15.56 -16.84
N PHE A 363 41.45 15.89 -16.66
CA PHE A 363 40.96 16.64 -15.52
C PHE A 363 41.00 15.84 -14.20
N THR A 364 40.73 14.53 -14.24
CA THR A 364 40.76 13.63 -13.07
C THR A 364 42.13 13.03 -12.77
N ASN A 365 43.16 13.32 -13.57
CA ASN A 365 44.51 12.74 -13.48
C ASN A 365 44.57 11.20 -13.59
N GLU A 366 43.61 10.55 -14.27
CA GLU A 366 43.70 9.09 -14.50
C GLU A 366 44.81 8.71 -15.49
N ASP A 367 45.25 9.64 -16.35
CA ASP A 367 46.33 9.47 -17.34
C ASP A 367 47.67 10.11 -16.92
N ALA A 368 47.93 10.25 -15.61
CA ALA A 368 49.18 10.84 -15.10
C ALA A 368 50.47 10.06 -15.49
N GLY A 369 50.34 8.92 -16.18
CA GLY A 369 51.46 8.18 -16.76
C GLY A 369 52.07 8.79 -18.04
N GLN A 370 51.42 9.75 -18.73
CA GLN A 370 51.90 10.23 -20.04
C GLN A 370 51.73 11.74 -20.35
N ALA A 371 51.31 12.59 -19.42
CA ALA A 371 51.16 14.03 -19.70
C ALA A 371 52.17 14.89 -18.93
N GLU A 372 52.98 15.63 -19.69
CA GLU A 372 53.89 16.68 -19.22
C GLU A 372 53.23 17.66 -18.25
N GLN A 373 54.06 18.13 -17.33
CA GLN A 373 53.77 19.09 -16.26
C GLN A 373 52.91 20.26 -16.73
N MET A 374 51.70 20.37 -16.18
CA MET A 374 50.89 21.58 -16.30
C MET A 374 51.54 22.69 -15.47
N PRO A 375 51.78 23.91 -16.02
CA PRO A 375 52.42 24.97 -15.26
C PRO A 375 51.49 25.45 -14.11
N PRO A 376 52.06 25.74 -12.92
CA PRO A 376 51.26 26.17 -11.78
C PRO A 376 51.06 27.68 -11.85
N THR A 377 50.08 28.15 -12.62
CA THR A 377 49.76 29.59 -12.60
C THR A 377 48.31 29.89 -13.01
N GLY A 378 47.54 30.37 -12.03
CA GLY A 378 46.58 31.46 -12.20
C GLY A 378 45.35 31.21 -13.08
N GLY A 379 44.22 30.89 -12.44
CA GLY A 379 42.88 31.06 -13.01
C GLY A 379 42.50 30.03 -14.08
N LEU A 380 41.24 29.60 -14.05
CA LEU A 380 40.66 28.85 -15.17
C LEU A 380 40.56 29.79 -16.38
N ASN A 381 41.44 29.62 -17.38
CA ASN A 381 41.28 30.29 -18.67
C ASN A 381 39.88 29.96 -19.24
N MET A 382 39.11 30.98 -19.64
CA MET A 382 37.72 30.83 -20.12
C MET A 382 37.49 29.75 -21.20
N PRO A 383 38.40 29.51 -22.17
CA PRO A 383 38.25 28.43 -23.15
C PRO A 383 38.36 27.03 -22.52
N LEU A 384 39.27 26.84 -21.56
CA LEU A 384 39.43 25.58 -20.81
C LEU A 384 38.22 25.31 -19.92
N ALA A 385 37.68 26.33 -19.26
CA ALA A 385 36.45 26.23 -18.47
C ALA A 385 35.22 25.85 -19.32
N THR A 386 35.13 26.43 -20.53
CA THR A 386 34.03 26.14 -21.46
C THR A 386 34.13 24.71 -22.02
N GLY A 387 35.35 24.25 -22.34
CA GLY A 387 35.61 22.88 -22.77
C GLY A 387 35.28 21.85 -21.70
N LEU A 388 35.72 22.08 -20.46
CA LEU A 388 35.41 21.20 -19.33
C LEU A 388 33.91 21.16 -19.02
N ARG A 389 33.23 22.31 -19.03
CA ARG A 389 31.77 22.37 -18.84
C ARG A 389 31.06 21.51 -19.89
N ARG A 390 31.44 21.65 -21.17
CA ARG A 390 30.85 20.86 -22.26
C ARG A 390 31.09 19.37 -22.05
N ALA A 391 32.32 18.99 -21.68
CA ALA A 391 32.67 17.60 -21.43
C ALA A 391 31.88 16.99 -20.26
N VAL A 392 31.72 17.72 -19.15
CA VAL A 392 30.92 17.26 -18.01
C VAL A 392 29.45 17.10 -18.38
N VAL A 393 28.87 18.06 -19.12
CA VAL A 393 27.48 17.97 -19.60
C VAL A 393 27.30 16.75 -20.51
N ASP A 394 28.23 16.54 -21.44
CA ASP A 394 28.22 15.41 -22.36
C ASP A 394 28.28 14.06 -21.61
N LEU A 395 29.16 13.94 -20.61
CA LEU A 395 29.23 12.75 -19.77
C LEU A 395 27.93 12.52 -18.99
N VAL A 396 27.37 13.56 -18.37
CA VAL A 396 26.12 13.44 -17.61
C VAL A 396 24.96 13.05 -18.53
N MET A 397 24.88 13.61 -19.74
CA MET A 397 23.87 13.23 -20.73
C MET A 397 24.03 11.76 -21.13
N ALA A 398 25.22 11.34 -21.53
CA ALA A 398 25.49 9.95 -21.95
C ALA A 398 25.17 8.93 -20.85
N VAL A 399 25.54 9.22 -19.59
CA VAL A 399 25.21 8.37 -18.45
C VAL A 399 23.70 8.35 -18.16
N SER A 400 23.02 9.48 -18.34
CA SER A 400 21.59 9.64 -18.07
C SER A 400 20.70 9.03 -19.17
N GLU A 401 21.18 8.95 -20.42
CA GLU A 401 20.48 8.27 -21.52
C GLU A 401 20.32 6.77 -21.26
N GLU A 402 21.32 6.13 -20.65
CA GLU A 402 21.23 4.71 -20.32
C GLU A 402 20.31 4.47 -19.12
N LYS A 403 20.47 5.26 -18.04
CA LYS A 403 19.68 5.16 -16.81
C LYS A 403 19.51 6.51 -16.14
N PRO A 404 18.34 6.80 -15.54
CA PRO A 404 18.14 8.00 -14.73
C PRO A 404 19.22 8.10 -13.65
N THR A 405 19.77 9.30 -13.48
CA THR A 405 20.85 9.59 -12.54
C THR A 405 20.43 10.69 -11.57
N LEU A 406 20.60 10.41 -10.27
CA LEU A 406 20.49 11.33 -9.15
C LEU A 406 21.92 11.79 -8.79
N LEU A 407 22.16 13.10 -8.82
CA LEU A 407 23.45 13.75 -8.55
C LEU A 407 23.46 14.54 -7.24
#